data_AF-A0A2I0W7B0-F1
#
_entry.id   AF-A0A2I0W7B0-F1
#
_cell.length_a   1.000
_cell.length_b   1.000
_cell.length_c   1.000
_cell.angle_alpha   90.00
_cell.angle_beta   90.00
_cell.angle_gamma   90.00
#
_symmetry.space_group_name_H-M   'P 1'
#
loop_
_entity.id
_entity.type
_entity.pdbx_description
1 polymer ?
#
loop_
_entity_poly.entity_id
_entity_poly.type
_entity_poly.pdbx_seq_one_letter_code
_entity_poly.pdbx_strand_id
1 'polypeptide(L)'
;MPCLRKLYLSWLINLSYSSLIAIAQNCQNLVEIRLIGCEQITGNGIHSFSGHQSLEYLVLDSFYNVSGYDIVHVVLGCLSLSHLRLRRALKCWMPSSTQE
;
A
#
# COMPACT_ATOMS: atom_id res chain seq x y z
N MET A 1 -19.13 -2.02 -2.05
CA MET A 1 -19.25 -2.55 -3.43
C MET A 1 -18.51 -3.88 -3.49
N PRO A 2 -19.19 -5.03 -3.45
CA PRO A 2 -18.52 -6.29 -3.10
C PRO A 2 -17.65 -6.94 -4.20
N CYS A 3 -17.64 -6.42 -5.43
CA CYS A 3 -17.01 -7.09 -6.57
C CYS A 3 -15.63 -6.53 -6.98
N LEU A 4 -15.15 -5.46 -6.36
CA LEU A 4 -13.89 -4.85 -6.78
C LEU A 4 -12.70 -5.70 -6.33
N ARG A 5 -12.02 -6.33 -7.29
CA ARG A 5 -10.86 -7.20 -7.05
C ARG A 5 -9.52 -6.54 -7.38
N LYS A 6 -9.51 -5.59 -8.32
CA LYS A 6 -8.29 -4.94 -8.79
C LYS A 6 -8.50 -3.45 -8.86
N LEU A 7 -7.54 -2.69 -8.34
CA LEU A 7 -7.58 -1.24 -8.33
C LEU A 7 -6.23 -0.66 -8.72
N TYR A 8 -6.23 0.20 -9.73
CA TYR A 8 -5.06 0.87 -10.25
C TYR A 8 -5.27 2.38 -10.15
N LEU A 9 -4.48 3.05 -9.32
CA LEU A 9 -4.50 4.50 -9.16
C LEU A 9 -3.11 5.02 -9.52
N SER A 10 -3.05 5.94 -10.48
CA SER A 10 -1.79 6.45 -11.01
C SER A 10 -1.86 7.94 -11.26
N TRP A 11 -0.87 8.69 -10.78
CA TRP A 11 -0.72 10.14 -10.94
C TRP A 11 -1.93 10.96 -10.45
N LEU A 12 -2.64 10.44 -9.45
CA LEU A 12 -3.75 11.13 -8.80
C LEU A 12 -3.21 12.02 -7.68
N ILE A 13 -2.85 13.26 -8.02
CA ILE A 13 -2.24 14.22 -7.10
C ILE A 13 -3.15 14.66 -5.94
N ASN A 14 -4.46 14.57 -6.10
CA ASN A 14 -5.46 14.94 -5.09
C ASN A 14 -6.02 13.73 -4.32
N LEU A 15 -5.42 12.54 -4.50
CA LEU A 15 -5.87 11.34 -3.82
C LEU A 15 -5.39 11.37 -2.35
N SER A 16 -6.33 11.49 -1.42
CA SER A 16 -6.04 11.57 0.00
C SER A 16 -6.03 10.19 0.67
N TYR A 17 -5.46 10.13 1.87
CA TYR A 17 -5.53 8.94 2.73
C TYR A 17 -6.97 8.55 3.08
N SER A 18 -7.89 9.51 3.20
CA SER A 18 -9.31 9.25 3.49
C SER A 18 -9.99 8.48 2.35
N SER A 19 -9.60 8.73 1.09
CA SER A 19 -10.07 7.93 -0.05
C SER A 19 -9.60 6.48 0.07
N LEU A 20 -8.34 6.24 0.43
CA LEU A 20 -7.82 4.89 0.63
C LEU A 20 -8.51 4.14 1.77
N ILE A 21 -8.79 4.81 2.89
CA ILE A 21 -9.55 4.22 4.01
C ILE A 21 -10.92 3.77 3.54
N ALA A 22 -11.65 4.65 2.83
CA ALA A 22 -12.97 4.33 2.32
C ALA A 22 -12.93 3.14 1.34
N ILE A 23 -11.91 3.08 0.47
CA ILE A 23 -11.70 1.96 -0.45
C ILE A 23 -11.46 0.67 0.34
N ALA A 24 -10.50 0.68 1.28
CA ALA A 24 -10.14 -0.50 2.05
C ALA A 24 -11.34 -1.04 2.85
N GLN A 25 -12.16 -0.17 3.44
CA GLN A 25 -13.36 -0.56 4.18
C GLN A 25 -14.44 -1.17 3.28
N ASN A 26 -14.65 -0.60 2.09
CA ASN A 26 -15.76 -0.99 1.21
C ASN A 26 -15.41 -2.09 0.20
N CYS A 27 -14.13 -2.40 0.02
CA CYS A 27 -13.62 -3.31 -1.00
C CYS A 27 -12.79 -4.44 -0.37
N GLN A 28 -13.39 -5.24 0.52
CA GLN A 28 -12.70 -6.32 1.27
C GLN A 28 -12.22 -7.50 0.42
N ASN A 29 -12.67 -7.58 -0.84
CA ASN A 29 -12.31 -8.63 -1.80
C ASN A 29 -11.21 -8.17 -2.78
N LEU A 30 -10.46 -7.11 -2.43
CA LEU A 30 -9.36 -6.59 -3.23
C LEU A 30 -8.20 -7.58 -3.24
N VAL A 31 -7.86 -8.05 -4.43
CA VAL A 31 -6.74 -8.95 -4.70
C VAL A 31 -5.48 -8.18 -5.09
N GLU A 32 -5.66 -7.06 -5.79
CA GLU A 32 -4.55 -6.29 -6.32
C GLU A 32 -4.79 -4.79 -6.19
N ILE A 33 -3.84 -4.09 -5.55
CA ILE A 33 -3.82 -2.64 -5.52
C ILE A 33 -2.48 -2.11 -6.02
N ARG A 34 -2.56 -1.15 -6.94
CA ARG A 34 -1.41 -0.40 -7.42
C ARG A 34 -1.62 1.08 -7.23
N LEU A 35 -0.68 1.70 -6.54
CA LEU A 35 -0.64 3.12 -6.34
C LEU A 35 0.68 3.62 -6.92
N ILE A 36 0.62 4.57 -7.87
CA ILE A 36 1.80 5.05 -8.61
C ILE A 36 1.76 6.56 -8.65
N GLY A 37 2.75 7.25 -8.10
CA GLY A 37 2.86 8.71 -8.19
C GLY A 37 1.70 9.47 -7.53
N CYS A 38 1.06 8.87 -6.53
CA CYS A 38 -0.01 9.50 -5.75
C CYS A 38 0.60 10.21 -4.53
N GLU A 39 1.19 11.38 -4.77
CA GLU A 39 2.12 12.03 -3.82
C GLU A 39 1.52 12.40 -2.46
N GLN A 40 0.20 12.59 -2.36
CA GLN A 40 -0.49 12.94 -1.12
C GLN A 40 -0.82 11.73 -0.22
N ILE A 41 -0.57 10.51 -0.69
CA ILE A 41 -0.78 9.31 0.13
C ILE A 41 0.34 9.19 1.17
N THR A 42 -0.06 8.96 2.42
CA THR A 42 0.83 8.70 3.56
C THR A 42 0.73 7.24 4.01
N GLY A 43 1.66 6.82 4.87
CA GLY A 43 1.64 5.50 5.52
C GLY A 43 0.28 5.11 6.11
N ASN A 44 -0.44 6.03 6.74
CA ASN A 44 -1.78 5.79 7.29
C ASN A 44 -2.80 5.28 6.25
N GLY A 45 -2.75 5.80 5.02
CA GLY A 45 -3.65 5.33 3.95
C GLY A 45 -3.27 3.93 3.45
N ILE A 46 -1.99 3.58 3.54
CA ILE A 46 -1.51 2.24 3.21
C ILE A 46 -1.89 1.24 4.31
N HIS A 47 -1.78 1.64 5.58
CA HIS A 47 -2.18 0.84 6.75
C HIS A 47 -3.64 0.41 6.72
N SER A 48 -4.54 1.18 6.10
CA SER A 48 -5.94 0.76 6.00
C SER A 48 -6.17 -0.55 5.24
N PHE A 49 -5.22 -0.98 4.41
CA PHE A 49 -5.27 -2.28 3.75
C PHE A 49 -4.76 -3.43 4.63
N SER A 50 -4.14 -3.12 5.77
CA SER A 50 -3.73 -4.11 6.78
C SER A 50 -4.96 -4.90 7.24
N GLY A 51 -4.93 -6.22 7.07
CA GLY A 51 -6.05 -7.11 7.42
C GLY A 51 -6.95 -7.51 6.24
N HIS A 52 -6.69 -7.05 5.01
CA HIS A 52 -7.32 -7.64 3.84
C HIS A 52 -6.88 -9.08 3.67
N GLN A 53 -7.86 -10.00 3.71
CA GLN A 53 -7.63 -11.45 3.59
C GLN A 53 -7.48 -11.91 2.14
N SER A 54 -7.76 -11.05 1.17
CA SER A 54 -7.69 -11.40 -0.26
C SER A 54 -6.58 -10.68 -1.01
N LEU A 55 -5.89 -9.72 -0.37
CA LEU A 55 -4.90 -8.88 -1.02
C LEU A 55 -3.60 -9.65 -1.25
N GLU A 56 -3.33 -9.97 -2.51
CA GLU A 56 -2.17 -10.75 -2.95
C GLU A 56 -1.08 -9.86 -3.56
N TYR A 57 -1.46 -8.74 -4.20
CA TYR A 57 -0.55 -7.86 -4.94
C TYR A 57 -0.62 -6.42 -4.42
N LEU A 58 0.50 -5.94 -3.88
CA LEU A 58 0.69 -4.54 -3.49
C LEU A 58 1.82 -3.93 -4.30
N VAL A 59 1.49 -2.92 -5.11
CA VAL A 59 2.47 -2.16 -5.89
C VAL A 59 2.45 -0.70 -5.47
N LEU A 60 3.61 -0.23 -5.01
CA LEU A 60 3.82 1.15 -4.61
C LEU A 60 5.01 1.72 -5.40
N ASP A 61 4.76 2.71 -6.24
CA ASP A 61 5.80 3.38 -7.04
C ASP A 61 5.71 4.90 -6.91
N SER A 62 6.88 5.56 -6.91
CA SER A 62 7.01 7.02 -6.86
C SER A 62 6.30 7.65 -5.65
N PHE A 63 6.58 7.13 -4.45
CA PHE A 63 6.13 7.70 -3.18
C PHE A 63 7.26 8.38 -2.43
N TYR A 64 6.99 9.55 -1.88
CA TYR A 64 7.93 10.28 -1.02
C TYR A 64 7.51 10.31 0.45
N ASN A 65 6.25 9.97 0.73
CA ASN A 65 5.60 10.07 2.04
C ASN A 65 5.26 8.72 2.69
N VAL A 66 5.78 7.61 2.14
CA VAL A 66 5.62 6.26 2.69
C VAL A 66 7.00 5.76 3.12
N SER A 67 7.10 5.24 4.34
CA SER A 67 8.33 4.72 4.92
C SER A 67 8.38 3.18 4.87
N GLY A 68 9.56 2.61 5.10
CA GLY A 68 9.71 1.15 5.23
C GLY A 68 8.88 0.55 6.38
N TYR A 69 8.70 1.29 7.48
CA TYR A 69 7.87 0.87 8.61
C TYR A 69 6.41 0.68 8.18
N ASP A 70 5.90 1.60 7.35
CA ASP A 70 4.51 1.53 6.90
C ASP A 70 4.24 0.30 6.03
N ILE A 71 5.25 -0.09 5.25
CA ILE A 71 5.21 -1.32 4.45
C ILE A 71 5.20 -2.55 5.35
N VAL A 72 6.10 -2.61 6.34
CA VAL A 72 6.18 -3.74 7.29
C VAL A 72 4.84 -3.92 7.99
N HIS A 73 4.17 -2.83 8.39
CA HIS A 73 2.86 -2.91 9.03
C HIS A 73 1.82 -3.59 8.13
N VAL A 74 1.75 -3.25 6.84
CA VAL A 74 0.80 -3.89 5.91
C VAL A 74 1.18 -5.34 5.61
N VAL A 75 2.47 -5.62 5.41
CA VAL A 75 2.96 -6.98 5.14
C VAL A 75 2.65 -7.91 6.32
N LEU A 76 2.84 -7.47 7.55
CA LEU A 76 2.52 -8.26 8.74
C LEU A 76 1.01 -8.43 8.95
N GLY A 77 0.20 -7.47 8.51
CA GLY A 77 -1.26 -7.52 8.63
C GLY A 77 -1.97 -8.27 7.51
N CYS A 78 -1.36 -8.40 6.33
CA CYS A 78 -1.94 -9.07 5.16
C CYS A 78 -1.32 -10.45 4.95
N LEU A 79 -1.95 -11.48 5.53
CA LEU A 79 -1.47 -12.86 5.44
C LEU A 79 -1.50 -13.45 4.01
N SER A 80 -2.31 -12.89 3.11
CA SER A 80 -2.44 -13.36 1.72
C SER A 80 -1.46 -12.69 0.75
N LEU A 81 -0.67 -11.72 1.22
CA LEU A 81 0.21 -10.94 0.36
C LEU A 81 1.34 -11.82 -0.19
N SER A 82 1.35 -12.01 -1.51
CA SER A 82 2.33 -12.87 -2.20
C SER A 82 3.30 -12.05 -3.05
N HIS A 83 2.90 -10.86 -3.49
CA HIS A 83 3.69 -10.00 -4.37
C HIS A 83 3.72 -8.57 -3.85
N LEU A 84 4.91 -8.15 -3.42
CA LEU A 84 5.20 -6.78 -3.03
C LEU A 84 6.17 -6.15 -4.05
N ARG A 85 5.78 -5.05 -4.68
CA ARG A 85 6.67 -4.26 -5.55
C ARG A 85 6.77 -2.84 -5.02
N LEU A 86 7.99 -2.46 -4.65
CA LEU A 86 8.33 -1.11 -4.21
C LEU A 86 9.31 -0.50 -5.21
N ARG A 87 9.03 0.70 -5.72
CA ARG A 87 9.93 1.38 -6.66
C ARG A 87 9.98 2.87 -6.34
N ARG A 88 11.18 3.44 -6.21
CA ARG A 88 11.39 4.86 -5.84
C ARG A 88 10.63 5.30 -4.57
N ALA A 89 10.26 4.36 -3.70
CA ALA A 89 9.31 4.59 -2.61
C ALA A 89 9.96 4.71 -1.23
N LEU A 90 11.29 4.63 -1.13
CA LEU A 90 11.93 4.32 0.14
C LEU A 90 13.05 5.30 0.46
N LYS A 91 12.74 6.27 1.34
CA LYS A 91 13.73 7.14 1.96
C LYS A 91 14.70 6.37 2.88
N CYS A 92 14.29 5.22 3.43
CA CYS A 92 15.10 4.39 4.35
C CYS A 92 14.71 2.90 4.29
N TRP A 93 14.93 2.19 3.17
CA TRP A 93 14.86 0.72 3.20
C TRP A 93 16.23 0.13 3.47
N MET A 94 16.70 0.35 4.69
CA MET A 94 17.68 -0.51 5.36
C MET A 94 17.40 -0.39 6.87
N PRO A 95 16.96 -1.46 7.56
CA PRO A 95 17.22 -1.54 8.99
C PRO A 95 18.74 -1.62 9.16
N SER A 96 19.31 -0.81 10.05
CA SER A 96 20.74 -0.75 10.34
C SER A 96 21.33 -2.04 10.95
N SER A 97 20.58 -3.14 10.98
CA SER A 97 20.93 -4.39 11.65
C SER A 97 21.41 -5.51 10.71
N THR A 98 21.90 -5.20 9.51
CA THR A 98 22.62 -6.18 8.64
C THR A 98 23.96 -5.66 8.11
N GLN A 99 24.54 -4.65 8.77
CA GLN A 99 25.98 -4.42 8.71
C GLN A 99 26.58 -4.87 10.04
N GLU A 100 26.76 -6.18 10.20
CA GLU A 100 27.82 -6.87 10.98
C GLU A 100 27.62 -8.38 10.87
#